data_AF-A0A9Q6EKD2-F1
#
_entry.id   AF-A0A9Q6EKD2-F1
#
_cell.length_a   1.000
_cell.length_b   1.000
_cell.length_c   1.000
_cell.angle_alpha   90.00
_cell.angle_beta   90.00
_cell.angle_gamma   90.00
#
_symmetry.space_group_name_H-M   'P 1'
#
loop_
_entity.id
_entity.type
_entity.pdbx_description
1 polymer ?
#
loop_
_entity_poly.entity_id
_entity_poly.type
_entity_poly.pdbx_seq_one_letter_code
_entity_poly.pdbx_strand_id
1 'polypeptide(L)'
;MKFLKTSLVIVSSVGLIFLGACNGGNQAANSESATKTATTKTAAKTEPVAKTGEAHNENDGHAHDEKGDQSNNGEHKGQVIESGKYHLEFKPDIEKDSTHLDISVHGEQDKAITDAKLTAQVQLPDGSNKTLQVPYNTEEKQYSAKLLAAATGEYKVVIQTDVKGEKFNGRFTFKR
;
A
#
# COMPACT_ATOMS: atom_id res chain seq x y z
N MET A 1 -48.98 7.91 30.83
CA MET A 1 -48.81 6.44 30.74
C MET A 1 -49.81 5.88 29.73
N LYS A 2 -49.35 5.41 28.57
CA LYS A 2 -50.09 4.44 27.73
C LYS A 2 -49.07 3.58 26.99
N PHE A 3 -48.91 2.35 27.47
CA PHE A 3 -48.03 1.32 26.94
C PHE A 3 -48.76 0.59 25.82
N LEU A 4 -48.14 0.42 24.66
CA LEU A 4 -48.67 -0.40 23.58
C LEU A 4 -47.61 -1.43 23.15
N LYS A 5 -47.75 -2.60 23.79
CA LYS A 5 -47.77 -3.95 23.21
C LYS A 5 -46.68 -4.27 22.19
N THR A 6 -45.64 -4.94 22.69
CA THR A 6 -44.70 -5.79 21.98
C THR A 6 -45.41 -6.83 21.09
N SER A 7 -44.89 -7.06 19.89
CA SER A 7 -45.13 -8.29 19.12
C SER A 7 -43.77 -8.85 18.68
N LEU A 8 -43.37 -9.92 19.36
CA LEU A 8 -42.17 -10.69 19.12
C LEU A 8 -42.49 -11.73 18.05
N VAL A 9 -41.89 -11.62 16.86
CA VAL A 9 -41.98 -12.65 15.82
C VAL A 9 -40.68 -13.45 15.83
N ILE A 10 -40.73 -14.63 16.46
CA ILE A 10 -39.69 -15.65 16.35
C ILE A 10 -40.04 -16.47 15.11
N VAL A 11 -39.30 -16.28 14.01
CA VAL A 11 -39.30 -17.23 12.90
C VAL A 11 -38.03 -18.07 13.02
N SER A 12 -38.19 -19.21 13.67
CA SER A 12 -37.24 -20.32 13.67
C SER A 12 -37.31 -21.01 12.31
N SER A 13 -36.25 -20.91 11.51
CA SER A 13 -36.03 -21.79 10.36
C SER A 13 -34.76 -22.58 10.60
N VAL A 14 -34.97 -23.83 11.00
CA VAL A 14 -33.96 -24.88 10.99
C VAL A 14 -33.84 -25.36 9.54
N GLY A 15 -32.64 -25.33 8.96
CA GLY A 15 -32.42 -25.71 7.57
C GLY A 15 -30.98 -26.13 7.28
N LEU A 16 -30.70 -27.40 7.61
CA LEU A 16 -29.77 -28.37 6.99
C LEU A 16 -28.34 -27.93 6.61
N ILE A 17 -27.39 -28.46 7.37
CA ILE A 17 -25.98 -28.58 7.02
C ILE A 17 -25.86 -29.59 5.87
N PHE A 18 -25.46 -29.15 4.68
CA PHE A 18 -24.98 -30.05 3.63
C PHE A 18 -23.45 -30.19 3.76
N LEU A 19 -23.00 -31.33 4.27
CA LEU A 19 -21.60 -31.77 4.16
C LEU A 19 -21.37 -32.29 2.73
N GLY A 20 -20.79 -31.46 1.86
CA GLY A 20 -20.21 -31.91 0.60
C GLY A 20 -18.76 -32.34 0.82
N ALA A 21 -18.52 -33.64 0.96
CA ALA A 21 -17.18 -34.23 0.96
C ALA A 21 -16.93 -34.98 -0.36
N CYS A 22 -15.73 -34.74 -0.90
CA CYS A 22 -14.99 -35.48 -1.92
C CYS A 22 -15.61 -35.63 -3.32
N ASN A 23 -14.96 -35.03 -4.32
CA ASN A 23 -14.17 -35.85 -5.24
C ASN A 23 -13.07 -35.03 -5.92
N GLY A 24 -11.83 -35.50 -5.79
CA GLY A 24 -10.72 -35.08 -6.65
C GLY A 24 -10.89 -35.72 -8.02
N GLY A 25 -11.02 -34.89 -9.04
CA GLY A 25 -11.00 -35.32 -10.44
C GLY A 25 -10.18 -34.32 -11.23
N ASN A 26 -8.94 -34.70 -11.56
CA ASN A 26 -8.20 -34.06 -12.64
C ASN A 26 -9.02 -34.22 -13.93
N GLN A 27 -9.56 -33.13 -14.44
CA GLN A 27 -10.11 -33.11 -15.80
C GLN A 27 -9.29 -32.13 -16.62
N ALA A 28 -8.34 -32.71 -17.35
CA ALA A 28 -7.73 -32.07 -18.51
C ALA A 28 -8.81 -31.92 -19.60
N ALA A 29 -8.95 -30.71 -20.11
CA ALA A 29 -9.58 -30.46 -21.40
C ALA A 29 -8.66 -29.53 -22.19
N ASN A 30 -8.06 -30.13 -23.21
CA ASN A 30 -7.32 -29.48 -24.27
C ASN A 30 -8.27 -28.54 -25.03
N SER A 31 -7.81 -27.33 -25.36
CA SER A 31 -8.37 -26.57 -26.48
C SER A 31 -7.24 -25.81 -27.15
N GLU A 32 -6.78 -26.37 -28.26
CA GLU A 32 -6.05 -25.67 -29.30
C GLU A 32 -6.85 -24.45 -29.76
N SER A 33 -6.20 -23.30 -29.82
CA SER A 33 -6.50 -22.32 -30.86
C SER A 33 -5.20 -22.00 -31.57
N ALA A 34 -5.13 -22.47 -32.80
CA ALA A 34 -4.06 -22.17 -33.73
C ALA A 34 -4.02 -20.66 -34.02
N THR A 35 -2.84 -20.06 -34.00
CA THR A 35 -2.57 -18.89 -34.85
C THR A 35 -1.16 -19.02 -35.41
N LYS A 36 -1.11 -18.86 -36.73
CA LYS A 36 0.00 -19.16 -37.63
C LYS A 36 1.23 -18.29 -37.38
N THR A 37 2.37 -18.94 -37.60
CA THR A 37 3.70 -18.44 -37.92
C THR A 37 3.72 -17.27 -38.92
N ALA A 38 4.58 -16.28 -38.66
CA ALA A 38 5.31 -15.57 -39.70
C ALA A 38 6.74 -15.26 -39.19
N THR A 39 7.71 -15.91 -39.81
CA THR A 39 9.15 -15.70 -39.66
C THR A 39 9.61 -14.69 -40.70
N THR A 40 10.41 -13.67 -40.33
CA THR A 40 11.45 -13.14 -41.25
C THR A 40 12.51 -12.25 -40.54
N LYS A 41 13.73 -12.78 -40.51
CA LYS A 41 15.04 -12.21 -40.93
C LYS A 41 15.55 -10.86 -40.40
N THR A 42 16.69 -10.98 -39.72
CA THR A 42 17.84 -10.08 -39.59
C THR A 42 18.35 -9.47 -40.92
N ALA A 43 18.76 -8.19 -40.91
CA ALA A 43 19.90 -7.62 -41.64
C ALA A 43 20.17 -6.16 -41.19
N ALA A 44 21.36 -5.66 -41.51
CA ALA A 44 22.12 -4.64 -40.78
C ALA A 44 22.07 -3.19 -41.34
N LYS A 45 22.49 -2.26 -40.47
CA LYS A 45 23.31 -1.04 -40.65
C LYS A 45 22.94 -0.02 -41.75
N THR A 46 22.69 1.23 -41.35
CA THR A 46 23.30 2.43 -41.99
C THR A 46 23.28 3.64 -41.04
N GLU A 47 24.41 4.34 -40.92
CA GLU A 47 24.55 5.70 -40.35
C GLU A 47 23.97 6.76 -41.32
N PRO A 48 23.72 8.00 -40.87
CA PRO A 48 24.69 9.03 -41.22
C PRO A 48 24.93 10.13 -40.16
N VAL A 49 26.21 10.49 -40.05
CA VAL A 49 26.86 11.82 -39.94
C VAL A 49 26.06 13.04 -39.45
N ALA A 50 26.66 13.64 -38.42
CA ALA A 50 26.57 14.97 -37.84
C ALA A 50 26.00 16.15 -38.68
N LYS A 51 25.23 17.00 -37.99
CA LYS A 51 25.31 18.45 -38.12
C LYS A 51 25.37 19.13 -36.74
N THR A 52 26.41 19.94 -36.62
CA THR A 52 26.70 20.94 -35.60
C THR A 52 25.63 22.03 -35.56
N GLY A 53 25.31 22.53 -34.36
CA GLY A 53 24.79 23.89 -34.18
C GLY A 53 23.60 24.02 -33.24
N GLU A 54 23.86 24.70 -32.13
CA GLU A 54 22.95 25.54 -31.34
C GLU A 54 22.25 24.93 -30.11
N ALA A 55 22.75 25.43 -28.98
CA ALA A 55 22.50 25.11 -27.58
C ALA A 55 21.04 25.24 -27.17
N HIS A 56 20.60 24.40 -26.24
CA HIS A 56 19.64 24.79 -25.20
C HIS A 56 20.02 24.16 -23.85
N ASN A 57 20.38 25.07 -22.94
CA ASN A 57 20.21 25.10 -21.49
C ASN A 57 20.54 23.88 -20.61
N GLU A 58 21.42 24.17 -19.66
CA GLU A 58 21.94 23.32 -18.61
C GLU A 58 20.85 22.98 -17.58
N ASN A 59 20.80 21.70 -17.18
CA ASN A 59 20.30 21.14 -15.90
C ASN A 59 19.38 19.92 -16.05
N ASP A 60 19.87 18.85 -16.67
CA ASP A 60 19.39 17.49 -16.41
C ASP A 60 20.50 16.71 -15.70
N GLY A 61 20.58 16.90 -14.38
CA GLY A 61 21.44 16.14 -13.48
C GLY A 61 20.87 14.76 -13.21
N HIS A 62 20.89 13.86 -14.21
CA HIS A 62 20.79 12.43 -13.96
C HIS A 62 22.16 11.88 -13.56
N ALA A 63 22.55 12.10 -12.30
CA ALA A 63 23.68 11.40 -11.68
C ALA A 63 23.13 10.24 -10.84
N HIS A 64 23.15 9.05 -11.43
CA HIS A 64 23.01 7.78 -10.73
C HIS A 64 24.36 7.50 -10.05
N ASP A 65 24.58 8.05 -8.85
CA ASP A 65 25.72 7.68 -8.02
C ASP A 65 25.25 6.71 -6.92
N GLU A 66 25.41 5.42 -7.22
CA GLU A 66 25.51 4.38 -6.21
C GLU A 66 26.80 4.62 -5.40
N LYS A 67 26.69 5.32 -4.27
CA LYS A 67 27.67 5.21 -3.19
C LYS A 67 26.96 5.03 -1.86
N GLY A 68 27.19 3.85 -1.28
CA GLY A 68 26.84 3.56 0.09
C GLY A 68 27.54 4.55 1.02
N ASP A 69 26.73 5.23 1.82
CA ASP A 69 27.21 5.95 2.99
C ASP A 69 26.30 5.60 4.16
N GLN A 70 26.88 4.89 5.13
CA GLN A 70 26.27 4.61 6.42
C GLN A 70 26.30 5.90 7.24
N SER A 71 25.32 6.76 7.04
CA SER A 71 25.06 7.90 7.92
C SER A 71 23.79 7.63 8.73
N ASN A 72 23.97 7.41 10.04
CA ASN A 72 22.89 7.32 11.04
C ASN A 72 22.26 8.69 11.32
N ASN A 73 21.79 9.38 10.29
CA ASN A 73 20.90 10.54 10.40
C ASN A 73 20.19 10.83 9.07
N GLY A 74 19.66 9.77 8.44
CA GLY A 74 18.90 9.87 7.21
C GLY A 74 17.47 10.26 7.52
N GLU A 75 17.07 11.50 7.22
CA GLU A 75 15.66 11.86 7.06
C GLU A 75 15.07 10.93 6.00
N HIS A 76 14.47 9.82 6.43
CA HIS A 76 13.85 8.87 5.53
C HIS A 76 12.71 9.60 4.82
N LYS A 77 12.91 9.91 3.53
CA LYS A 77 11.84 10.47 2.70
C LYS A 77 10.65 9.53 2.77
N GLY A 78 9.49 10.08 3.11
CA GLY A 78 8.27 9.31 3.27
C GLY A 78 7.89 8.60 1.99
N GLN A 79 7.25 7.44 2.14
CA GLN A 79 6.61 6.76 1.02
C GLN A 79 5.25 7.42 0.80
N VAL A 80 5.02 7.94 -0.39
CA VAL A 80 3.75 8.57 -0.76
C VAL A 80 2.98 7.66 -1.69
N ILE A 81 1.67 7.59 -1.47
CA ILE A 81 0.74 7.07 -2.47
C ILE A 81 -0.37 8.07 -2.71
N GLU A 82 -0.96 7.98 -3.89
CA GLU A 82 -2.11 8.77 -4.29
C GLU A 82 -3.32 7.86 -4.50
N SER A 83 -4.49 8.32 -4.05
CA SER A 83 -5.76 7.63 -4.22
C SER A 83 -6.85 8.64 -4.57
N GLY A 84 -7.04 8.87 -5.87
CA GLY A 84 -7.94 9.91 -6.35
C GLY A 84 -7.44 11.28 -5.90
N LYS A 85 -8.24 11.97 -5.09
CA LYS A 85 -7.92 13.30 -4.56
C LYS A 85 -7.06 13.29 -3.29
N TYR A 86 -6.72 12.11 -2.77
CA TYR A 86 -6.02 11.96 -1.51
C TYR A 86 -4.55 11.59 -1.71
N HIS A 87 -3.69 12.18 -0.89
CA HIS A 87 -2.29 11.80 -0.73
C HIS A 87 -2.10 11.22 0.66
N LEU A 88 -1.44 10.07 0.73
CA LEU A 88 -1.10 9.42 1.99
C LEU A 88 0.40 9.21 2.03
N GLU A 89 1.07 9.88 2.96
CA GLU A 89 2.51 9.71 3.20
C GLU A 89 2.72 8.87 4.45
N PHE A 90 3.64 7.91 4.37
CA PHE A 90 4.05 7.05 5.47
C PHE A 90 5.55 7.19 5.72
N LYS A 91 5.91 7.51 6.96
CA LYS A 91 7.29 7.68 7.46
C LYS A 91 7.49 6.81 8.70
N PRO A 92 8.10 5.63 8.58
CA PRO A 92 8.48 4.85 9.75
C PRO A 92 9.71 5.46 10.40
N ASP A 93 9.64 5.72 11.71
CA ASP A 93 10.80 6.06 12.53
C ASP A 93 11.19 4.88 13.43
N ILE A 94 12.43 4.40 13.28
CA ILE A 94 12.90 3.14 13.83
C ILE A 94 13.69 3.42 15.11
N GLU A 95 13.12 3.05 16.25
CA GLU A 95 13.80 3.07 17.55
C GLU A 95 14.38 1.69 17.89
N LYS A 96 14.98 1.53 19.08
CA LYS A 96 15.55 0.23 19.50
C LYS A 96 14.51 -0.91 19.55
N ASP A 97 13.42 -0.69 20.28
CA ASP A 97 12.42 -1.73 20.60
C ASP A 97 11.04 -1.48 19.94
N SER A 98 10.94 -0.43 19.12
CA SER A 98 9.69 0.01 18.49
C SER A 98 9.85 0.80 17.20
N THR A 99 8.80 0.80 16.36
CA THR A 99 8.67 1.75 15.24
C THR A 99 7.60 2.77 15.58
N HIS A 100 7.88 4.06 15.40
CA HIS A 100 6.86 5.09 15.27
C HIS A 100 6.33 5.09 13.83
N LEU A 101 5.02 4.92 13.67
CA LEU A 101 4.35 4.94 12.38
C LEU A 101 3.79 6.34 12.16
N ASP A 102 4.53 7.20 11.48
CA ASP A 102 4.13 8.58 11.24
C ASP A 102 3.47 8.72 9.87
N ILE A 103 2.26 9.27 9.86
CA ILE A 103 1.38 9.26 8.69
C ILE A 103 0.76 10.64 8.51
N SER A 104 0.83 11.17 7.29
CA SER A 104 0.12 12.39 6.91
C SER A 104 -0.91 12.08 5.83
N VAL A 105 -2.06 12.77 5.90
CA VAL A 105 -3.16 12.63 4.95
C VAL A 105 -3.49 14.00 4.41
N HIS A 106 -3.40 14.15 3.09
CA HIS A 106 -3.78 15.37 2.39
C HIS A 106 -4.93 15.09 1.41
N GLY A 107 -5.78 16.09 1.21
CA GLY A 107 -6.84 16.09 0.19
C GLY A 107 -6.51 17.01 -0.97
N GLU A 108 -7.56 17.54 -1.62
CA GLU A 108 -7.41 18.49 -2.72
C GLU A 108 -6.56 19.71 -2.33
N GLN A 109 -5.75 20.17 -3.28
CA GLN A 109 -4.83 21.31 -3.10
C GLN A 109 -3.87 21.11 -1.92
N ASP A 110 -3.52 19.85 -1.63
CA ASP A 110 -2.60 19.45 -0.55
C ASP A 110 -3.06 19.87 0.86
N LYS A 111 -4.38 20.02 1.06
CA LYS A 111 -4.93 20.39 2.36
C LYS A 111 -4.82 19.24 3.35
N ALA A 112 -4.20 19.48 4.51
CA ALA A 112 -4.13 18.51 5.59
C ALA A 112 -5.53 18.09 6.08
N ILE A 113 -5.71 16.78 6.24
CA ILE A 113 -6.92 16.17 6.78
C ILE A 113 -6.57 15.61 8.15
N THR A 114 -7.13 16.21 9.20
CA THR A 114 -6.80 15.91 10.60
C THR A 114 -7.93 15.17 11.33
N ASP A 115 -9.03 14.87 10.65
CA ASP A 115 -10.25 14.24 11.17
C ASP A 115 -10.55 12.86 10.54
N ALA A 116 -9.57 12.25 9.87
CA ALA A 116 -9.69 10.92 9.30
C ALA A 116 -9.59 9.83 10.38
N LYS A 117 -10.15 8.65 10.10
CA LYS A 117 -9.98 7.45 10.93
C LYS A 117 -8.99 6.53 10.25
N LEU A 118 -7.86 6.27 10.92
CA LEU A 118 -6.80 5.41 10.39
C LEU A 118 -6.65 4.14 11.24
N THR A 119 -6.52 3.02 10.55
CA THR A 119 -6.11 1.74 11.14
C THR A 119 -4.93 1.20 10.34
N ALA A 120 -3.83 0.88 11.01
CA ALA A 120 -2.68 0.21 10.40
C ALA A 120 -2.73 -1.29 10.67
N GLN A 121 -2.72 -2.10 9.62
CA GLN A 121 -2.49 -3.54 9.69
C GLN A 121 -1.04 -3.80 9.29
N VAL A 122 -0.24 -4.31 10.22
CA VAL A 122 1.19 -4.54 10.04
C VAL A 122 1.46 -6.04 10.07
N GLN A 123 1.95 -6.57 8.96
CA GLN A 123 2.55 -7.90 8.91
C GLN A 123 4.03 -7.80 9.30
N LEU A 124 4.41 -8.54 10.33
CA LEU A 124 5.77 -8.66 10.83
C LEU A 124 6.61 -9.57 9.91
N PRO A 125 7.95 -9.56 10.04
CA PRO A 125 8.83 -10.43 9.26
C PRO A 125 8.55 -11.93 9.42
N ASP A 126 7.99 -12.36 10.55
CA ASP A 126 7.58 -13.74 10.80
C ASP A 126 6.21 -14.10 10.18
N GLY A 127 5.57 -13.16 9.49
CA GLY A 127 4.27 -13.31 8.87
C GLY A 127 3.08 -13.05 9.80
N SER A 128 3.30 -12.85 11.10
CA SER A 128 2.24 -12.51 12.05
C SER A 128 1.69 -11.10 11.81
N ASN A 129 0.41 -10.88 12.13
CA ASN A 129 -0.25 -9.59 11.92
C ASN A 129 -0.52 -8.86 13.24
N LYS A 130 -0.30 -7.55 13.26
CA LYS A 130 -0.74 -6.63 14.31
C LYS A 130 -1.67 -5.58 13.73
N THR A 131 -2.69 -5.19 14.48
CA THR A 131 -3.60 -4.11 14.12
C THR A 131 -3.45 -2.98 15.13
N LEU A 132 -3.21 -1.77 14.64
CA LEU A 132 -3.01 -0.57 15.42
C LEU A 132 -4.05 0.47 15.00
N GLN A 133 -4.69 1.10 15.98
CA GLN A 133 -5.39 2.36 15.73
C GLN A 133 -4.34 3.48 15.64
N VAL A 134 -4.52 4.37 14.67
CA VAL A 134 -3.60 5.50 14.45
C VAL A 134 -4.35 6.81 14.67
N PRO A 135 -4.41 7.30 15.92
CA PRO A 135 -5.07 8.58 16.20
C PRO A 135 -4.27 9.76 15.63
N TYR A 136 -4.96 10.87 15.39
CA TYR A 136 -4.29 12.14 15.09
C TYR A 136 -3.66 12.71 16.37
N ASN A 137 -2.37 12.98 16.34
CA ASN A 137 -1.64 13.68 17.39
C ASN A 137 -1.65 15.18 17.10
N THR A 138 -2.30 15.96 17.96
CA THR A 138 -2.43 17.42 17.78
C THR A 138 -1.12 18.17 18.02
N GLU A 139 -0.21 17.63 18.84
CA GLU A 139 1.08 18.24 19.16
C GLU A 139 2.06 18.04 17.99
N GLU A 140 2.13 16.81 17.48
CA GLU A 140 3.00 16.44 16.35
C GLU A 140 2.40 16.83 14.98
N LYS A 141 1.11 17.19 14.94
CA LYS A 141 0.34 17.52 13.72
C LYS A 141 0.35 16.42 12.65
N GLN A 142 0.32 15.17 13.09
CA GLN A 142 0.32 13.99 12.23
C GLN A 142 -0.46 12.86 12.88
N TYR A 143 -0.79 11.83 12.12
CA TYR A 143 -1.28 10.57 12.70
C TYR A 143 -0.07 9.74 13.13
N SER A 144 -0.06 9.29 14.38
CA SER A 144 1.05 8.49 14.89
C SER A 144 0.57 7.30 15.72
N ALA A 145 1.29 6.19 15.59
CA ALA A 145 1.08 4.98 16.39
C ALA A 145 2.42 4.29 16.66
N LYS A 146 2.56 3.71 17.86
CA LYS A 146 3.77 2.97 18.26
C LYS A 146 3.58 1.48 18.03
N LEU A 147 4.38 0.91 17.13
CA LEU A 147 4.49 -0.53 16.90
C LEU A 147 5.58 -1.11 17.82
N LEU A 148 5.18 -1.86 18.83
CA LEU A 148 6.11 -2.61 19.69
C LEU A 148 6.56 -3.90 19.01
N ALA A 149 7.66 -3.82 18.26
CA ALA A 149 8.32 -4.94 17.59
C ALA A 149 9.78 -4.58 17.28
N ALA A 150 10.68 -5.55 17.49
CA ALA A 150 12.12 -5.37 17.27
C ALA A 150 12.70 -6.40 16.29
N ALA A 151 11.86 -7.26 15.69
CA ALA A 151 12.33 -8.25 14.72
C ALA A 151 12.94 -7.55 13.49
N THR A 152 14.15 -7.90 13.11
CA THR A 152 14.78 -7.43 11.87
C THR A 152 14.13 -8.09 10.66
N GLY A 153 13.96 -7.34 9.58
CA GLY A 153 13.37 -7.83 8.33
C GLY A 153 12.34 -6.88 7.74
N GLU A 154 11.64 -7.37 6.71
CA GLU A 154 10.61 -6.60 6.01
C GLU A 154 9.27 -6.65 6.76
N TYR A 155 8.71 -5.46 6.99
CA TYR A 155 7.37 -5.24 7.50
C TYR A 155 6.48 -4.78 6.35
N LYS A 156 5.28 -5.36 6.23
CA LYS A 156 4.28 -4.89 5.27
C LYS A 156 3.17 -4.17 6.02
N VAL A 157 2.79 -2.98 5.56
CA VAL A 157 1.81 -2.13 6.22
C VAL A 157 0.66 -1.87 5.26
N VAL A 158 -0.58 -2.11 5.73
CA VAL A 158 -1.80 -1.63 5.08
C VAL A 158 -2.41 -0.56 5.98
N ILE A 159 -2.44 0.68 5.51
CA ILE A 159 -3.13 1.78 6.20
C ILE A 159 -4.53 1.88 5.60
N GLN A 160 -5.53 1.63 6.42
CA GLN A 160 -6.93 1.80 6.06
C GLN A 160 -7.37 3.18 6.52
N THR A 161 -7.81 4.00 5.57
CA THR A 161 -8.17 5.40 5.82
C THR A 161 -9.63 5.61 5.50
N ASP A 162 -10.37 6.21 6.43
CA ASP A 162 -11.74 6.67 6.25
C ASP A 162 -11.80 8.19 6.46
N VAL A 163 -12.09 8.92 5.38
CA VAL A 163 -12.31 10.37 5.39
C VAL A 163 -13.79 10.61 5.18
N LYS A 164 -14.52 10.87 6.27
CA LYS A 164 -15.97 11.20 6.24
C LYS A 164 -16.81 10.15 5.49
N GLY A 165 -16.45 8.87 5.58
CA GLY A 165 -17.13 7.75 4.94
C GLY A 165 -16.51 7.33 3.60
N GLU A 166 -15.66 8.14 2.98
CA GLU A 166 -14.86 7.74 1.81
C GLU A 166 -13.65 6.92 2.29
N LYS A 167 -13.54 5.68 1.79
CA LYS A 167 -12.52 4.73 2.23
C LYS A 167 -11.51 4.46 1.14
N PHE A 168 -10.24 4.48 1.51
CA PHE A 168 -9.14 4.04 0.66
C PHE A 168 -8.05 3.40 1.50
N ASN A 169 -7.21 2.60 0.84
CA ASN A 169 -6.13 1.88 1.51
C ASN A 169 -4.79 2.26 0.91
N GLY A 170 -3.80 2.46 1.77
CA GLY A 170 -2.41 2.49 1.38
C GLY A 170 -1.66 1.23 1.72
N ARG A 171 -0.71 0.86 0.87
CA ARG A 171 0.16 -0.30 1.06
C ARG A 171 1.60 0.16 1.01
N PHE A 172 2.34 -0.13 2.06
CA PHE A 172 3.72 0.29 2.25
C PHE A 172 4.56 -0.88 2.74
N THR A 173 5.87 -0.74 2.63
CA THR A 173 6.82 -1.69 3.20
C THR A 173 7.97 -0.93 3.82
N PHE A 174 8.49 -1.40 4.96
CA PHE A 174 9.73 -0.87 5.51
C PHE A 174 10.58 -2.00 6.08
N LYS A 175 11.88 -1.77 6.19
CA LYS A 175 12.81 -2.72 6.81
C LYS A 175 13.25 -2.17 8.16
N ARG A 176 13.29 -3.03 9.17
CA ARG A 176 14.09 -2.83 10.40
C ARG A 176 15.31 -3.72 10.35
#